data_AF-A0A6V8KCE9-F1
#
_entry.id   AF-A0A6V8KCE9-F1
#
_cell.length_a   1.000
_cell.length_b   1.000
_cell.length_c   1.000
_cell.angle_alpha   90.00
_cell.angle_beta   90.00
_cell.angle_gamma   90.00
#
_symmetry.space_group_name_H-M   'P 1'
#
loop_
_entity.id
_entity.type
_entity.pdbx_description
1 polymer ?
#
loop_
_entity_poly.entity_id
_entity_poly.type
_entity_poly.pdbx_seq_one_letter_code
_entity_poly.pdbx_strand_id
1 'polypeptide(L)'
;MRVVVFGATGMVGQGVLRECLLAPDVESVLAVGRTPTGVSHEKLRDIVHKDLLDLSPIAGDLAGQDACFFCLGVSSTGMSEADYRRITYDVTMAAARVLAADNPDLTFVYVSGAGTGGRAMWAQVKGETEAALLDLFPKAVMFRPGFIQAKYGATSRTRLYRILYRVIGPVAPLIRRLFPNQVTTTELIGLAMLNAARHGAPKRILDPKDINSLA
;
A
#
# COMPACT_ATOMS: atom_id res chain seq x y z
N MET A 1 -11.33 -10.01 10.99
CA MET A 1 -10.79 -8.69 10.57
C MET A 1 -11.38 -8.25 9.23
N ARG A 2 -11.87 -7.01 9.14
CA ARG A 2 -12.36 -6.34 7.93
C ARG A 2 -11.29 -5.39 7.39
N VAL A 3 -10.91 -5.57 6.13
CA VAL A 3 -9.79 -4.85 5.52
C VAL A 3 -10.25 -4.05 4.32
N VAL A 4 -9.86 -2.78 4.24
CA VAL A 4 -9.96 -1.99 3.01
C VAL A 4 -8.60 -1.88 2.33
N VAL A 5 -8.55 -2.10 1.01
CA VAL A 5 -7.33 -2.01 0.20
C VAL A 5 -7.52 -0.96 -0.89
N PHE A 6 -6.73 0.10 -0.84
CA PHE A 6 -6.63 1.07 -1.93
C PHE A 6 -5.47 0.69 -2.85
N GLY A 7 -5.72 0.67 -4.16
CA GLY A 7 -4.67 0.36 -5.14
C GLY A 7 -4.41 -1.15 -5.33
N ALA A 8 -5.41 -1.99 -5.05
CA ALA A 8 -5.37 -3.44 -5.19
C ALA A 8 -5.00 -3.96 -6.60
N THR A 9 -5.05 -3.10 -7.61
CA THR A 9 -4.67 -3.42 -9.00
C THR A 9 -3.22 -3.07 -9.36
N GLY A 10 -2.49 -2.39 -8.47
CA GLY A 10 -1.06 -2.15 -8.59
C GLY A 10 -0.25 -3.34 -8.06
N MET A 11 1.03 -3.44 -8.43
CA MET A 11 1.89 -4.58 -8.06
C MET A 11 1.88 -4.90 -6.56
N VAL A 12 2.05 -3.88 -5.71
CA VAL A 12 2.05 -4.08 -4.25
C VAL A 12 0.64 -4.47 -3.79
N GLY A 13 -0.38 -3.71 -4.21
CA GLY A 13 -1.76 -3.99 -3.84
C GLY A 13 -2.26 -5.37 -4.28
N GLN A 14 -1.76 -5.92 -5.38
CA GLN A 14 -2.07 -7.28 -5.82
C GLN A 14 -1.52 -8.34 -4.85
N GLY A 15 -0.28 -8.15 -4.36
CA GLY A 15 0.29 -9.02 -3.32
C GLY A 15 -0.49 -8.92 -2.02
N VAL A 16 -0.77 -7.69 -1.58
CA VAL A 16 -1.53 -7.44 -0.35
C VAL A 16 -2.94 -8.05 -0.44
N LEU A 17 -3.66 -7.82 -1.55
CA LEU A 17 -4.97 -8.42 -1.78
C LEU A 17 -4.89 -9.94 -1.72
N ARG A 18 -3.90 -10.56 -2.39
CA ARG A 18 -3.72 -12.02 -2.35
C ARG A 18 -3.58 -12.52 -0.91
N GLU A 19 -2.69 -11.93 -0.11
CA GLU A 19 -2.49 -12.38 1.27
C GLU A 19 -3.74 -12.17 2.13
N CYS A 20 -4.47 -11.06 1.94
CA CYS A 20 -5.74 -10.84 2.65
C CYS A 20 -6.78 -11.92 2.33
N LEU A 21 -6.88 -12.37 1.07
CA LEU A 21 -7.86 -13.39 0.68
C LEU A 21 -7.49 -14.78 1.23
N LEU A 22 -6.20 -15.09 1.32
CA LEU A 22 -5.70 -16.35 1.87
C LEU A 22 -5.76 -16.40 3.41
N ALA A 23 -5.74 -15.25 4.08
CA ALA A 23 -5.77 -15.17 5.53
C ALA A 23 -7.12 -15.64 6.10
N PRO A 24 -7.16 -16.69 6.95
CA PRO A 24 -8.42 -17.23 7.47
C PRO A 24 -9.13 -16.29 8.47
N ASP A 25 -8.37 -15.44 9.16
CA ASP A 25 -8.85 -14.44 10.11
C ASP A 25 -9.33 -13.13 9.46
N VAL A 26 -9.12 -12.98 8.14
CA VAL A 26 -9.74 -11.91 7.35
C VAL A 26 -11.12 -12.35 6.92
N GLU A 27 -12.12 -11.63 7.40
CA GLU A 27 -13.55 -11.90 7.17
C GLU A 27 -14.00 -11.31 5.84
N SER A 28 -13.57 -10.08 5.54
CA SER A 28 -13.91 -9.40 4.30
C SER A 28 -12.81 -8.44 3.86
N VAL A 29 -12.72 -8.27 2.53
CA VAL A 29 -11.81 -7.35 1.87
C VAL A 29 -12.61 -6.43 0.96
N LEU A 30 -12.52 -5.14 1.21
CA LEU A 30 -13.07 -4.10 0.36
C LEU A 30 -11.94 -3.50 -0.50
N ALA A 31 -11.95 -3.76 -1.81
CA ALA A 31 -10.99 -3.15 -2.72
C ALA A 31 -11.59 -1.88 -3.32
N VAL A 32 -10.94 -0.73 -3.10
CA VAL A 32 -11.39 0.57 -3.62
C VAL A 32 -10.43 1.09 -4.67
N GLY A 33 -10.96 1.45 -5.84
CA GLY A 33 -10.16 2.05 -6.90
C GLY A 33 -10.97 2.44 -8.13
N ARG A 34 -10.29 2.96 -9.15
CA ARG A 34 -10.93 3.49 -10.38
C ARG A 34 -11.37 2.41 -11.38
N THR A 35 -10.98 1.17 -11.13
CA THR A 35 -11.22 -0.02 -11.96
C THR A 35 -11.36 -1.23 -11.03
N PRO A 36 -12.19 -2.23 -11.38
CA PRO A 36 -12.29 -3.47 -10.59
C PRO A 36 -10.96 -4.22 -10.55
N THR A 37 -10.77 -5.07 -9.55
CA THR A 37 -9.57 -5.91 -9.43
C THR A 37 -9.51 -7.00 -10.49
N GLY A 38 -10.68 -7.48 -10.92
CA GLY A 38 -10.81 -8.64 -11.81
C GLY A 38 -10.64 -9.99 -11.10
N VAL A 39 -10.61 -9.99 -9.76
CA VAL A 39 -10.54 -11.19 -8.91
C VAL A 39 -11.95 -11.52 -8.42
N SER A 40 -12.33 -12.79 -8.47
CA SER A 40 -13.58 -13.28 -7.86
C SER A 40 -13.23 -14.09 -6.61
N HIS A 41 -13.78 -13.70 -5.47
CA HIS A 41 -13.58 -14.37 -4.18
C HIS A 41 -14.72 -14.04 -3.22
N GLU A 42 -15.14 -14.99 -2.38
CA GLU A 42 -16.28 -14.80 -1.46
C GLU A 42 -16.08 -13.65 -0.46
N LYS A 43 -14.85 -13.45 -0.01
CA LYS A 43 -14.45 -12.35 0.90
C LYS A 43 -14.33 -10.99 0.22
N LEU A 44 -14.25 -10.93 -1.12
CA LEU A 44 -13.86 -9.73 -1.84
C LEU A 44 -15.08 -8.98 -2.38
N ARG A 45 -15.12 -7.68 -2.09
CA ARG A 45 -16.00 -6.73 -2.78
C ARG A 45 -15.18 -5.62 -3.41
N ASP A 46 -15.39 -5.37 -4.70
CA ASP A 46 -14.83 -4.22 -5.41
C ASP A 46 -15.80 -3.02 -5.32
N ILE A 47 -15.27 -1.84 -4.96
CA ILE A 47 -15.92 -0.55 -5.20
C ILE A 47 -15.15 0.20 -6.27
N VAL A 48 -15.81 0.40 -7.40
CA VAL A 48 -15.28 1.18 -8.51
C VAL A 48 -15.69 2.63 -8.33
N HIS A 49 -14.78 3.45 -7.80
CA HIS A 49 -15.00 4.88 -7.57
C HIS A 49 -14.03 5.71 -8.40
N LYS A 50 -14.56 6.64 -9.22
CA LYS A 50 -13.75 7.39 -10.19
C LYS A 50 -12.98 8.53 -9.53
N ASP A 51 -13.62 9.27 -8.65
CA ASP A 51 -13.03 10.42 -7.98
C ASP A 51 -12.55 10.07 -6.58
N LEU A 52 -11.28 9.71 -6.46
CA LEU A 52 -10.69 9.35 -5.16
C LEU A 52 -10.36 10.56 -4.28
N LEU A 53 -10.65 11.80 -4.72
CA LEU A 53 -10.55 12.99 -3.88
C LEU A 53 -11.81 13.25 -3.06
N ASP A 54 -12.94 12.65 -3.46
CA ASP A 54 -14.19 12.70 -2.71
C ASP A 54 -14.73 11.29 -2.49
N LEU A 55 -14.53 10.76 -1.28
CA LEU A 55 -15.00 9.44 -0.88
C LEU A 55 -16.28 9.51 -0.03
N SER A 56 -16.86 10.71 0.13
CA SER A 56 -18.13 10.87 0.86
C SER A 56 -19.28 10.01 0.32
N PRO A 57 -19.41 9.75 -1.01
CA PRO A 57 -20.49 8.92 -1.53
C PRO A 57 -20.40 7.45 -1.10
N ILE A 58 -19.21 6.99 -0.67
CA ILE A 58 -18.96 5.62 -0.23
C ILE A 58 -18.53 5.54 1.24
N ALA A 59 -18.72 6.61 2.02
CA ALA A 59 -18.30 6.65 3.42
C ALA A 59 -18.92 5.52 4.25
N GLY A 60 -20.21 5.20 4.02
CA GLY A 60 -20.89 4.09 4.68
C GLY A 60 -20.27 2.73 4.38
N ASP A 61 -19.67 2.53 3.20
CA ASP A 61 -18.94 1.31 2.86
C ASP A 61 -17.57 1.22 3.55
N LEU A 62 -16.99 2.37 3.88
CA LEU A 62 -15.68 2.51 4.52
C LEU A 62 -15.75 2.48 6.05
N ALA A 63 -16.94 2.41 6.63
CA ALA A 63 -17.15 2.30 8.07
C ALA A 63 -16.91 0.86 8.59
N GLY A 64 -16.49 0.76 9.86
CA GLY A 64 -16.20 -0.51 10.54
C GLY A 64 -14.94 -1.25 10.04
N GLN A 65 -14.06 -0.64 9.27
CA GLN A 65 -12.81 -1.29 8.87
C GLN A 65 -11.85 -1.40 10.05
N ASP A 66 -11.18 -2.54 10.20
CA ASP A 66 -10.15 -2.77 11.22
C ASP A 66 -8.76 -2.36 10.71
N ALA A 67 -8.54 -2.49 9.40
CA ALA A 67 -7.29 -2.11 8.76
C ALA A 67 -7.52 -1.46 7.38
N CYS A 68 -6.68 -0.47 7.07
CA CYS A 68 -6.56 0.11 5.75
C CYS A 68 -5.16 -0.13 5.20
N PHE A 69 -5.08 -0.79 4.05
CA PHE A 69 -3.84 -0.98 3.32
C PHE A 69 -3.82 -0.07 2.09
N PHE A 70 -3.11 1.06 2.22
CA PHE A 70 -3.06 2.09 1.21
C PHE A 70 -1.85 1.90 0.29
N CYS A 71 -2.09 1.21 -0.82
CA CYS A 71 -1.07 0.83 -1.81
C CYS A 71 -1.15 1.66 -3.11
N LEU A 72 -1.92 2.75 -3.13
CA LEU A 72 -1.97 3.65 -4.28
C LEU A 72 -0.64 4.42 -4.41
N GLY A 73 -0.14 4.47 -5.63
CA GLY A 73 1.06 5.24 -5.94
C GLY A 73 1.26 5.36 -7.45
N VAL A 74 1.94 6.41 -7.85
CA VAL A 74 2.36 6.68 -9.23
C VAL A 74 3.85 6.97 -9.29
N SER A 75 4.47 6.77 -10.46
CA SER A 75 5.83 7.24 -10.69
C SER A 75 5.84 8.76 -10.76
N SER A 76 6.79 9.43 -10.12
CA SER A 76 6.97 10.88 -10.23
C SER A 76 7.61 11.32 -11.55
N THR A 77 8.06 10.38 -12.37
CA THR A 77 8.74 10.65 -13.64
C THR A 77 7.87 11.51 -14.55
N GLY A 78 8.38 12.70 -14.91
CA GLY A 78 7.69 13.62 -15.81
C GLY A 78 6.51 14.36 -15.18
N MET A 79 6.33 14.30 -13.86
CA MET A 79 5.27 15.01 -13.17
C MET A 79 5.76 16.33 -12.57
N SER A 80 4.89 17.34 -12.56
CA SER A 80 5.07 18.50 -11.70
C SER A 80 4.89 18.12 -10.23
N GLU A 81 5.42 18.93 -9.32
CA GLU A 81 5.19 18.75 -7.89
C GLU A 81 3.71 18.80 -7.53
N ALA A 82 2.97 19.77 -8.09
CA ALA A 82 1.55 19.95 -7.84
C ALA A 82 0.73 18.70 -8.25
N ASP A 83 1.00 18.15 -9.43
CA ASP A 83 0.30 16.95 -9.90
C ASP A 83 0.67 15.72 -9.05
N TYR A 84 1.94 15.60 -8.68
CA TYR A 84 2.40 14.49 -7.83
C TYR A 84 1.79 14.57 -6.43
N ARG A 85 1.73 15.79 -5.85
CA ARG A 85 1.09 16.08 -4.57
C ARG A 85 -0.40 15.76 -4.62
N ARG A 86 -1.11 16.19 -5.67
CA ARG A 86 -2.53 15.89 -5.83
C ARG A 86 -2.81 14.40 -5.78
N ILE A 87 -2.01 13.59 -6.47
CA ILE A 87 -2.22 12.13 -6.52
C ILE A 87 -1.71 11.43 -5.25
N THR A 88 -0.64 11.92 -4.63
CA THR A 88 0.05 11.22 -3.54
C THR A 88 -0.39 11.69 -2.16
N TYR A 89 -0.51 13.00 -1.95
CA TYR A 89 -0.92 13.59 -0.68
C TYR A 89 -2.44 13.74 -0.63
N ASP A 90 -3.04 14.48 -1.57
CA ASP A 90 -4.46 14.87 -1.46
C ASP A 90 -5.38 13.66 -1.51
N VAL A 91 -5.18 12.73 -2.46
CA VAL A 91 -5.97 11.48 -2.55
C VAL A 91 -5.79 10.61 -1.30
N THR A 92 -4.57 10.50 -0.78
CA THR A 92 -4.31 9.71 0.43
C THR A 92 -5.03 10.32 1.63
N MET A 93 -4.93 11.64 1.79
CA MET A 93 -5.55 12.35 2.90
C MET A 93 -7.08 12.40 2.78
N ALA A 94 -7.64 12.41 1.57
CA ALA A 94 -9.08 12.28 1.36
C ALA A 94 -9.60 10.94 1.90
N ALA A 95 -8.93 9.83 1.54
CA ALA A 95 -9.28 8.50 2.07
C ALA A 95 -9.06 8.39 3.58
N ALA A 96 -7.92 8.88 4.05
CA ALA A 96 -7.56 8.87 5.46
C ALA A 96 -8.59 9.59 6.33
N ARG A 97 -9.07 10.77 5.92
CA ARG A 97 -10.06 11.54 6.69
C ARG A 97 -11.41 10.84 6.79
N VAL A 98 -11.90 10.25 5.69
CA VAL A 98 -13.16 9.48 5.72
C VAL A 98 -13.01 8.26 6.60
N LEU A 99 -11.89 7.54 6.49
CA LEU A 99 -11.62 6.38 7.34
C LEU A 99 -11.47 6.73 8.81
N ALA A 100 -10.81 7.83 9.16
CA ALA A 100 -10.60 8.24 10.55
C ALA A 100 -11.92 8.60 11.27
N ALA A 101 -12.92 9.08 10.53
CA ALA A 101 -14.20 9.51 11.11
C ALA A 101 -14.99 8.34 11.73
N ASP A 102 -15.02 7.20 11.05
CA ASP A 102 -15.88 6.07 11.43
C ASP A 102 -15.09 4.84 11.93
N ASN A 103 -13.76 4.94 12.03
CA ASN A 103 -12.88 3.83 12.40
C ASN A 103 -11.77 4.28 13.39
N PRO A 104 -12.11 4.60 14.66
CA PRO A 104 -11.16 5.16 15.63
C PRO A 104 -9.99 4.23 15.96
N ASP A 105 -10.19 2.91 15.81
CA ASP A 105 -9.20 1.88 16.12
C ASP A 105 -8.44 1.34 14.91
N LEU A 106 -8.66 1.92 13.72
CA LEU A 106 -8.10 1.47 12.45
C LEU A 106 -6.57 1.46 12.44
N THR A 107 -5.99 0.34 12.01
CA THR A 107 -4.57 0.31 11.62
C THR A 107 -4.43 0.80 10.18
N PHE A 108 -3.81 1.96 10.00
CA PHE A 108 -3.57 2.54 8.66
C PHE A 108 -2.15 2.24 8.20
N VAL A 109 -1.99 1.41 7.16
CA VAL A 109 -0.68 1.10 6.59
C VAL A 109 -0.50 1.78 5.24
N TYR A 110 0.55 2.60 5.10
CA TYR A 110 0.85 3.37 3.89
C TYR A 110 2.15 2.93 3.24
N VAL A 111 2.16 2.77 1.91
CA VAL A 111 3.37 2.44 1.15
C VAL A 111 3.98 3.70 0.53
N SER A 112 5.08 4.19 1.09
CA SER A 112 5.79 5.38 0.63
C SER A 112 7.02 5.01 -0.22
N GLY A 113 7.90 4.15 0.28
CA GLY A 113 9.13 3.73 -0.39
C GLY A 113 10.41 4.28 0.24
N ALA A 114 11.50 3.54 0.04
CA ALA A 114 12.83 3.90 0.54
C ALA A 114 13.29 5.26 -0.03
N GLY A 115 13.86 6.11 0.83
CA GLY A 115 14.28 7.47 0.48
C GLY A 115 13.24 8.56 0.75
N THR A 116 12.04 8.20 1.23
CA THR A 116 11.03 9.15 1.71
C THR A 116 11.61 10.06 2.81
N GLY A 117 11.33 11.37 2.72
CA GLY A 117 11.95 12.42 3.54
C GLY A 117 13.28 12.99 2.99
N GLY A 118 13.76 12.49 1.84
CA GLY A 118 14.91 13.07 1.13
C GLY A 118 14.63 14.41 0.45
N ARG A 119 15.65 14.99 -0.21
CA ARG A 119 15.58 16.32 -0.86
C ARG A 119 14.81 16.35 -2.18
N ALA A 120 14.52 15.19 -2.78
CA ALA A 120 13.78 15.13 -4.04
C ALA A 120 12.29 15.41 -3.78
N MET A 121 11.63 16.13 -4.71
CA MET A 121 10.21 16.49 -4.61
C MET A 121 9.32 15.31 -4.19
N TRP A 122 9.47 14.16 -4.87
CA TRP A 122 8.61 12.99 -4.59
C TRP A 122 8.79 12.47 -3.15
N ALA A 123 10.02 12.57 -2.62
CA ALA A 123 10.37 12.11 -1.29
C ALA A 123 9.87 13.06 -0.21
N GLN A 124 9.86 14.37 -0.49
CA GLN A 124 9.29 15.38 0.37
C GLN A 124 7.77 15.23 0.46
N VAL A 125 7.08 15.15 -0.69
CA VAL A 125 5.62 14.95 -0.74
C VAL A 125 5.21 13.69 0.04
N LYS A 126 5.90 12.57 -0.16
CA LYS A 126 5.62 11.35 0.60
C LYS A 126 5.94 11.48 2.09
N GLY A 127 6.98 12.21 2.45
CA GLY A 127 7.33 12.46 3.85
C GLY A 127 6.27 13.30 4.56
N GLU A 128 5.72 14.29 3.87
CA GLU A 128 4.58 15.08 4.36
C GLU A 128 3.32 14.20 4.50
N THR A 129 3.05 13.31 3.54
CA THR A 129 1.94 12.35 3.64
C THR A 129 2.11 11.43 4.86
N GLU A 130 3.31 10.88 5.06
CA GLU A 130 3.61 10.04 6.24
C GLU A 130 3.36 10.81 7.54
N ALA A 131 3.87 12.05 7.66
CA ALA A 131 3.68 12.87 8.85
C ALA A 131 2.20 13.11 9.15
N ALA A 132 1.41 13.47 8.13
CA ALA A 132 -0.02 13.71 8.28
C ALA A 132 -0.81 12.45 8.68
N LEU A 133 -0.44 11.28 8.15
CA LEU A 133 -1.05 10.01 8.54
C LEU A 133 -0.69 9.58 9.96
N LEU A 134 0.56 9.82 10.36
CA LEU A 134 1.06 9.49 11.70
C LEU A 134 0.39 10.32 12.79
N ASP A 135 0.03 11.57 12.48
CA ASP A 135 -0.75 12.47 13.32
C ASP A 135 -2.22 12.05 13.40
N LEU A 136 -2.82 11.68 12.27
CA LEU A 136 -4.24 11.34 12.20
C LEU A 136 -4.59 9.99 12.83
N PHE A 137 -3.74 8.98 12.70
CA PHE A 137 -4.02 7.62 13.19
C PHE A 137 -3.01 7.20 14.25
N PRO A 138 -3.43 6.87 15.49
CA PRO A 138 -2.51 6.35 16.50
C PRO A 138 -1.80 5.05 16.06
N LYS A 139 -2.50 4.20 15.29
CA LYS A 139 -2.01 2.92 14.76
C LYS A 139 -1.51 3.01 13.31
N ALA A 140 -1.11 4.19 12.84
CA ALA A 140 -0.51 4.31 11.50
C ALA A 140 0.91 3.71 11.43
N VAL A 141 1.19 2.96 10.35
CA VAL A 141 2.50 2.35 10.05
C VAL A 141 2.92 2.64 8.60
N MET A 142 4.10 3.23 8.41
CA MET A 142 4.63 3.66 7.12
C MET A 142 5.65 2.64 6.61
N PHE A 143 5.37 2.05 5.45
CA PHE A 143 6.23 1.07 4.81
C PHE A 143 7.10 1.77 3.77
N ARG A 144 8.43 1.71 3.96
CA ARG A 144 9.44 2.27 3.05
C ARG A 144 10.18 1.16 2.30
N PRO A 145 9.51 0.37 1.43
CA PRO A 145 10.18 -0.69 0.69
C PRO A 145 11.24 -0.14 -0.27
N GLY A 146 12.32 -0.90 -0.43
CA GLY A 146 13.34 -0.68 -1.44
C GLY A 146 12.94 -1.36 -2.74
N PHE A 147 13.73 -2.33 -3.19
CA PHE A 147 13.37 -3.14 -4.36
C PHE A 147 12.28 -4.16 -4.00
N ILE A 148 11.20 -4.22 -4.78
CA ILE A 148 10.06 -5.12 -4.53
C ILE A 148 9.98 -6.18 -5.61
N GLN A 149 10.42 -7.39 -5.32
CA GLN A 149 10.24 -8.49 -6.25
C GLN A 149 8.76 -8.89 -6.34
N ALA A 150 8.17 -8.75 -7.53
CA ALA A 150 6.84 -9.26 -7.81
C ALA A 150 6.82 -10.79 -7.78
N LYS A 151 5.88 -11.37 -7.02
CA LYS A 151 5.62 -12.81 -6.95
C LYS A 151 4.18 -13.13 -7.35
N TYR A 152 3.91 -14.39 -7.67
CA TYR A 152 2.57 -14.93 -7.92
C TYR A 152 1.78 -14.19 -9.02
N GLY A 153 2.48 -13.74 -10.06
CA GLY A 153 1.85 -13.05 -11.19
C GLY A 153 1.52 -11.58 -10.94
N ALA A 154 1.94 -10.99 -9.81
CA ALA A 154 1.81 -9.56 -9.60
C ALA A 154 2.57 -8.78 -10.69
N THR A 155 1.97 -7.72 -11.22
CA THR A 155 2.58 -6.92 -12.31
C THR A 155 2.45 -5.42 -12.07
N SER A 156 3.45 -4.67 -12.54
CA SER A 156 3.35 -3.21 -12.53
C SER A 156 2.41 -2.72 -13.63
N ARG A 157 1.61 -1.68 -13.33
CA ARG A 157 0.91 -0.91 -14.37
C ARG A 157 1.87 -0.03 -15.18
N THR A 158 3.04 0.31 -14.63
CA THR A 158 4.04 1.12 -15.32
C THR A 158 4.87 0.26 -16.26
N ARG A 159 4.83 0.56 -17.57
CA ARG A 159 5.48 -0.21 -18.64
C ARG A 159 6.99 -0.39 -18.41
N LEU A 160 7.67 0.67 -17.95
CA LEU A 160 9.10 0.64 -17.66
C LEU A 160 9.45 -0.41 -16.60
N TYR A 161 8.69 -0.47 -15.51
CA TYR A 161 8.89 -1.48 -14.47
C TYR A 161 8.65 -2.89 -14.99
N ARG A 162 7.63 -3.12 -15.85
CA ARG A 162 7.43 -4.46 -16.46
C ARG A 162 8.63 -4.92 -17.28
N ILE A 163 9.24 -4.01 -18.04
CA ILE A 163 10.45 -4.29 -18.82
C ILE A 163 11.62 -4.55 -17.88
N LEU A 164 11.80 -3.71 -16.86
CA LEU A 164 12.86 -3.86 -15.86
C LEU A 164 12.77 -5.21 -15.14
N TYR A 165 11.60 -5.63 -14.66
CA TYR A 165 11.42 -6.93 -14.00
C TYR A 165 11.65 -8.12 -14.95
N ARG A 166 11.33 -7.99 -16.24
CA ARG A 166 11.60 -9.05 -17.23
C ARG A 166 13.11 -9.23 -17.47
N VAL A 167 13.89 -8.16 -17.35
CA VAL A 167 15.35 -8.17 -17.52
C VAL A 167 16.07 -8.60 -16.23
N ILE A 168 15.65 -8.09 -15.07
CA ILE A 168 16.29 -8.36 -13.77
C ILE A 168 15.83 -9.70 -13.17
N GLY A 169 14.67 -10.23 -13.59
CA GLY A 169 14.05 -11.44 -13.04
C GLY A 169 14.99 -12.64 -12.85
N PRO A 170 15.81 -13.02 -13.85
CA PRO A 170 16.76 -14.13 -13.71
C PRO A 170 17.85 -13.90 -12.65
N VAL A 171 18.20 -12.65 -12.36
CA VAL A 171 19.27 -12.26 -11.43
C VAL A 171 18.71 -11.88 -10.04
N ALA A 172 17.39 -11.72 -9.92
CA ALA A 172 16.71 -11.35 -8.68
C ALA A 172 17.04 -12.27 -7.47
N PRO A 173 17.16 -13.62 -7.62
CA PRO A 173 17.58 -14.48 -6.52
C PRO A 173 19.00 -14.16 -6.01
N LEU A 174 19.90 -13.78 -6.92
CA LEU A 174 21.27 -13.39 -6.58
C LEU A 174 21.32 -12.02 -5.89
N ILE A 175 20.58 -11.04 -6.41
CA ILE A 175 20.45 -9.72 -5.78
C ILE A 175 19.86 -9.85 -4.37
N ARG A 176 18.84 -10.70 -4.19
CA ARG A 176 18.27 -10.99 -2.86
C ARG A 176 19.28 -11.64 -1.93
N ARG A 177 20.15 -12.53 -2.44
CA ARG A 177 21.21 -13.16 -1.64
C ARG A 177 22.29 -12.16 -1.22
N LEU A 178 22.62 -11.21 -2.09
CA LEU A 178 23.67 -10.21 -1.84
C LEU A 178 23.17 -9.00 -1.03
N PHE A 179 21.90 -8.63 -1.18
CA PHE A 179 21.27 -7.49 -0.50
C PHE A 179 19.93 -7.86 0.18
N PRO A 180 19.91 -8.87 1.07
CA PRO A 180 18.67 -9.41 1.65
C PRO A 180 17.87 -8.39 2.46
N ASN A 181 18.55 -7.39 3.03
CA ASN A 181 17.96 -6.35 3.84
C ASN A 181 17.41 -5.14 3.03
N GLN A 182 17.57 -5.15 1.70
CA GLN A 182 17.10 -4.07 0.82
C GLN A 182 16.04 -4.52 -0.19
N VAL A 183 15.81 -5.84 -0.28
CA VAL A 183 14.85 -6.47 -1.19
C VAL A 183 13.68 -7.02 -0.38
N THR A 184 12.47 -6.69 -0.80
CA THR A 184 11.23 -7.30 -0.29
C THR A 184 10.46 -7.95 -1.44
N THR A 185 9.35 -8.61 -1.14
CA THR A 185 8.43 -9.17 -2.15
C THR A 185 7.01 -8.69 -1.93
N THR A 186 6.19 -8.77 -2.97
CA THR A 186 4.75 -8.46 -2.85
C THR A 186 4.04 -9.32 -1.81
N GLU A 187 4.48 -10.57 -1.65
CA GLU A 187 4.04 -11.50 -0.60
C GLU A 187 4.44 -11.03 0.81
N LEU A 188 5.73 -10.74 1.04
CA LEU A 188 6.22 -10.32 2.35
C LEU A 188 5.59 -9.00 2.78
N ILE A 189 5.37 -8.06 1.84
CA ILE A 189 4.64 -6.83 2.14
C ILE A 189 3.22 -7.16 2.61
N GLY A 190 2.49 -8.04 1.92
CA GLY A 190 1.14 -8.43 2.30
C GLY A 190 1.07 -9.08 3.69
N LEU A 191 1.96 -10.03 3.97
CA LEU A 191 2.06 -10.68 5.28
C LEU A 191 2.41 -9.68 6.40
N ALA A 192 3.39 -8.80 6.16
CA ALA A 192 3.77 -7.77 7.12
C ALA A 192 2.65 -6.77 7.40
N MET A 193 1.85 -6.39 6.38
CA MET A 193 0.68 -5.52 6.57
C MET A 193 -0.38 -6.19 7.44
N LEU A 194 -0.67 -7.48 7.20
CA LEU A 194 -1.59 -8.24 8.04
C LEU A 194 -1.08 -8.34 9.48
N ASN A 195 0.21 -8.64 9.67
CA ASN A 195 0.79 -8.74 11.00
C ASN A 195 0.84 -7.39 11.72
N ALA A 196 1.08 -6.28 11.00
CA ALA A 196 0.96 -4.93 11.54
C ALA A 196 -0.46 -4.65 12.06
N ALA A 197 -1.49 -5.08 11.32
CA ALA A 197 -2.88 -4.92 11.74
C ALA A 197 -3.27 -5.84 12.91
N ARG A 198 -2.79 -7.08 12.93
CA ARG A 198 -3.10 -8.07 13.98
C ARG A 198 -2.43 -7.78 15.31
N HIS A 199 -1.17 -7.37 15.26
CA HIS A 199 -0.27 -7.37 16.41
C HIS A 199 0.38 -6.01 16.67
N GLY A 200 0.13 -5.02 15.83
CA GLY A 200 0.89 -3.78 15.80
C GLY A 200 2.26 -3.98 15.15
N ALA A 201 3.02 -2.90 15.09
CA ALA A 201 4.40 -2.91 14.63
C ALA A 201 5.31 -2.34 15.71
N PRO A 202 6.55 -2.85 15.86
CA PRO A 202 7.50 -2.35 16.87
C PRO A 202 7.95 -0.91 16.59
N LYS A 203 7.78 -0.44 15.36
CA LYS A 203 8.04 0.93 14.92
C LYS A 203 6.91 1.38 14.00
N ARG A 204 6.70 2.69 13.90
CA ARG A 204 5.71 3.28 13.00
C ARG A 204 6.24 3.57 11.60
N ILE A 205 7.56 3.47 11.38
CA ILE A 205 8.20 3.58 10.07
C ILE A 205 9.09 2.35 9.89
N LEU A 206 8.87 1.58 8.83
CA LEU A 206 9.52 0.29 8.58
C LEU A 206 10.33 0.35 7.29
N ASP A 207 11.64 0.16 7.43
CA ASP A 207 12.55 -0.06 6.31
C ASP A 207 12.45 -1.51 5.80
N PRO A 208 13.06 -1.88 4.65
CA PRO A 208 12.83 -3.19 4.05
C PRO A 208 13.19 -4.38 4.96
N LYS A 209 14.20 -4.22 5.82
CA LYS A 209 14.55 -5.22 6.85
C LYS A 209 13.43 -5.38 7.88
N ASP A 210 12.85 -4.28 8.35
CA ASP A 210 11.77 -4.32 9.34
C ASP A 210 10.51 -4.94 8.72
N ILE A 211 10.17 -4.57 7.47
CA ILE A 211 9.06 -5.17 6.72
C ILE A 211 9.23 -6.69 6.59
N ASN A 212 10.40 -7.15 6.14
CA ASN A 212 10.67 -8.58 5.99
C ASN A 212 10.66 -9.34 7.32
N SER A 213 10.97 -8.68 8.44
CA SER A 213 10.96 -9.32 9.77
C SER A 213 9.56 -9.37 10.37
N LEU A 214 8.67 -8.46 9.95
CA LEU A 214 7.27 -8.41 10.38
C LEU A 214 6.38 -9.38 9.60
N ALA A 215 6.82 -9.82 8.42
CA ALA A 215 6.13 -10.80 7.56
C ALA A 215 6.22 -12.23 8.10
#